data_AF-A0A5D2C0G9-F1
#
_entry.id   AF-A0A5D2C0G9-F1
#
_cell.length_a   1.000
_cell.length_b   1.000
_cell.length_c   1.000
_cell.angle_alpha   90.00
_cell.angle_beta   90.00
_cell.angle_gamma   90.00
#
_symmetry.space_group_name_H-M   'P 1'
#
loop_
_entity.id
_entity.type
_entity.pdbx_description
1 polymer ?
#
loop_
_entity_poly.entity_id
_entity_poly.type
_entity_poly.pdbx_seq_one_letter_code
_entity_poly.pdbx_strand_id
1 'polypeptide(L)'
;MEGDKGTVCVTGGNGYVGSWLIKLLLELSYSSFGTAIEGCKGVFHVAAPMDFQDNEPEAVVTQRSIDGTLGILKTCLRSNTVKKVVYTSSITAVFFNKIKNVEIMDESYWSDVDYIRSEVKSNLSSYAITKTLTEKAVLEFAAQHGLDLVSIIPPMVLGPFICPKMHVPVHTALSPILGSRKNNNLLLNLAMVHMDDLARAFIFLLEHPEAKGRYNCSSDTVTAPKIVEILSTNHPEFPIVDTLEGIEGAKLPGLSSKKLLDLGFRFKYGVEDIYDGIIKSCKEKGFL
;
A
#
# COMPACT_ATOMS: atom_id res chain seq x y z
N MET A 1 -32.32 9.02 -4.13
CA MET A 1 -31.89 9.18 -2.73
C MET A 1 -30.79 8.17 -2.52
N GLU A 2 -29.52 8.60 -2.48
CA GLU A 2 -28.44 7.71 -2.03
C GLU A 2 -28.76 7.34 -0.57
N GLY A 3 -28.98 6.05 -0.30
CA GLY A 3 -29.22 5.58 1.06
C GLY A 3 -28.00 5.83 1.95
N ASP A 4 -28.23 5.95 3.26
CA ASP A 4 -27.15 6.07 4.25
C ASP A 4 -26.13 4.93 4.10
N LYS A 5 -24.93 5.27 3.59
CA LYS A 5 -23.80 4.35 3.42
C LYS A 5 -23.31 3.79 4.77
N GLY A 6 -23.69 4.43 5.87
CA GLY A 6 -23.37 4.04 7.24
C GLY A 6 -21.98 4.45 7.69
N THR A 7 -21.63 4.06 8.91
CA THR A 7 -20.35 4.38 9.56
C THR A 7 -19.28 3.35 9.22
N VAL A 8 -18.04 3.80 9.00
CA VAL A 8 -16.86 2.93 8.81
C VAL A 8 -15.73 3.36 9.74
N CYS A 9 -14.87 2.41 10.13
CA CYS A 9 -13.65 2.70 10.89
C CYS A 9 -12.43 2.69 9.96
N VAL A 10 -11.53 3.66 10.10
CA VAL A 10 -10.22 3.68 9.42
C VAL A 10 -9.13 3.69 10.48
N THR A 11 -8.38 2.60 10.61
CA THR A 11 -7.21 2.57 11.49
C THR A 11 -6.03 3.28 10.81
N GLY A 12 -5.19 3.97 11.58
CA GLY A 12 -4.04 4.68 11.01
C GLY A 12 -4.44 5.93 10.21
N GLY A 13 -5.57 6.56 10.55
CA GLY A 13 -6.14 7.71 9.85
C GLY A 13 -5.23 8.95 9.71
N ASN A 14 -4.20 9.07 10.55
CA ASN A 14 -3.20 10.15 10.44
C ASN A 14 -2.05 9.82 9.47
N GLY A 15 -2.02 8.60 8.93
CA GLY A 15 -0.99 8.14 8.00
C GLY A 15 -1.22 8.60 6.56
N TYR A 16 -0.22 8.36 5.72
CA TYR A 16 -0.22 8.72 4.29
C TYR A 16 -1.48 8.23 3.55
N VAL A 17 -1.74 6.92 3.60
CA VAL A 17 -2.92 6.31 2.96
C VAL A 17 -4.20 6.57 3.76
N GLY A 18 -4.13 6.43 5.09
CA GLY A 18 -5.31 6.56 5.96
C GLY A 18 -5.97 7.93 5.88
N SER A 19 -5.19 9.01 5.84
CA SER A 19 -5.71 10.38 5.76
C SER A 19 -6.40 10.66 4.41
N TRP A 20 -5.85 10.13 3.31
CA TRP A 20 -6.48 10.26 1.99
C TRP A 20 -7.77 9.46 1.88
N LEU A 21 -7.79 8.23 2.40
CA LEU A 21 -8.99 7.40 2.45
C LEU A 21 -10.11 8.11 3.23
N ILE A 22 -9.79 8.73 4.37
CA ILE A 22 -10.75 9.53 5.15
C ILE A 22 -11.30 10.71 4.32
N LYS A 23 -10.44 11.46 3.62
CA LYS A 23 -10.87 12.55 2.73
C LYS A 23 -11.88 12.04 1.68
N LEU A 24 -11.57 10.93 1.01
CA LEU A 24 -12.44 10.39 -0.03
C LEU A 24 -13.77 9.87 0.54
N LEU A 25 -13.75 9.21 1.71
CA LEU A 25 -14.98 8.75 2.38
C LEU A 25 -15.92 9.92 2.72
N LEU A 26 -15.37 11.04 3.19
CA LEU A 26 -16.12 12.28 3.43
C LEU A 26 -16.76 12.85 2.17
N GLU A 27 -16.02 12.88 1.06
CA GLU A 27 -16.51 13.35 -0.24
C GLU A 27 -17.65 12.46 -0.79
N LEU A 28 -17.65 11.18 -0.44
CA LEU A 28 -18.66 10.20 -0.86
C LEU A 28 -19.86 10.08 0.08
N SER A 29 -20.02 11.03 1.01
CA SER A 29 -21.15 11.13 1.96
C SER A 29 -21.27 9.94 2.93
N TYR A 30 -20.15 9.32 3.32
CA TYR A 30 -20.15 8.44 4.50
C TYR A 30 -20.50 9.25 5.75
N SER A 31 -21.46 8.77 6.55
CA SER A 31 -22.10 9.56 7.61
C SER A 31 -21.22 9.83 8.82
N SER A 32 -20.19 9.00 9.06
CA SER A 32 -19.11 9.28 10.02
C SER A 32 -17.94 8.30 9.85
N PHE A 33 -16.75 8.73 10.27
CA PHE A 33 -15.59 7.86 10.48
C PHE A 33 -15.07 8.07 11.91
N GLY A 34 -14.75 6.98 12.59
CA GLY A 34 -14.30 7.01 13.98
C GLY A 34 -13.15 6.06 14.24
N THR A 35 -12.48 6.24 15.37
CA THR A 35 -11.51 5.27 15.91
C THR A 35 -12.20 4.10 16.61
N ALA A 36 -13.48 4.26 16.96
CA ALA A 36 -14.31 3.21 17.54
C ALA A 36 -14.87 2.31 16.44
N ILE A 37 -14.74 0.99 16.64
CA ILE A 37 -15.27 -0.04 15.74
C ILE A 37 -16.76 -0.28 15.98
N GLU A 38 -17.25 0.02 17.19
CA GLU A 38 -18.64 -0.19 17.57
C GLU A 38 -19.59 0.67 16.71
N GLY A 39 -20.61 0.04 16.12
CA GLY A 39 -21.56 0.68 15.21
C GLY A 39 -21.08 0.82 13.75
N CYS A 40 -19.84 0.46 13.43
CA CYS A 40 -19.33 0.49 12.07
C CYS A 40 -19.86 -0.68 11.24
N LYS A 41 -20.27 -0.43 9.99
CA LYS A 41 -20.61 -1.47 9.00
C LYS A 41 -19.37 -2.11 8.36
N GLY A 42 -18.24 -1.40 8.37
CA GLY A 42 -16.99 -1.86 7.77
C GLY A 42 -15.77 -1.26 8.43
N VAL A 43 -14.63 -1.94 8.29
CA VAL A 43 -13.34 -1.48 8.84
C VAL A 43 -12.26 -1.52 7.77
N PHE A 44 -11.56 -0.42 7.59
CA PHE A 44 -10.32 -0.32 6.82
C PHE A 44 -9.14 -0.38 7.79
N HIS A 45 -8.45 -1.51 7.82
CA HIS A 45 -7.26 -1.65 8.63
C HIS A 45 -6.02 -1.22 7.83
N VAL A 46 -5.65 0.05 7.97
CA VAL A 46 -4.51 0.68 7.27
C VAL A 46 -3.31 0.89 8.20
N ALA A 47 -3.53 0.91 9.51
CA ALA A 47 -2.46 1.01 10.49
C ALA A 47 -1.46 -0.15 10.34
N ALA A 48 -0.19 0.18 10.23
CA ALA A 48 0.90 -0.78 10.36
C ALA A 48 2.01 -0.12 11.19
N PRO A 49 2.61 -0.83 12.17
CA PRO A 49 3.84 -0.38 12.78
C PRO A 49 4.92 -0.32 11.69
N MET A 50 5.53 0.85 11.51
CA MET A 50 6.66 1.04 10.60
C MET A 50 7.90 1.32 11.42
N ASP A 51 8.76 0.32 11.59
CA ASP A 51 10.14 0.52 12.02
C ASP A 51 11.06 0.17 10.85
N PHE A 52 11.47 1.18 10.09
CA PHE A 52 12.45 1.02 9.00
C PHE A 52 13.89 1.22 9.48
N GLN A 53 14.08 1.44 10.79
CA GLN A 53 15.40 1.68 11.39
C GLN A 53 15.93 0.45 12.13
N ASP A 54 15.17 -0.66 12.14
CA ASP A 54 15.51 -1.91 12.85
C ASP A 54 15.92 -1.67 14.31
N ASN A 55 15.26 -0.72 14.97
CA ASN A 55 15.53 -0.38 16.36
C ASN A 55 15.05 -1.49 17.32
N GLU A 56 14.10 -2.31 16.85
CA GLU A 56 13.57 -3.46 17.58
C GLU A 56 13.82 -4.77 16.80
N PRO A 57 14.01 -5.91 17.49
CA PRO A 57 14.14 -7.21 16.82
C PRO A 57 12.92 -7.52 15.96
N GLU A 58 13.15 -8.04 14.74
CA GLU A 58 12.08 -8.40 13.77
C GLU A 58 10.95 -9.19 14.41
N ALA A 59 11.26 -10.22 15.20
CA ALA A 59 10.27 -11.06 15.86
C ALA A 59 9.34 -10.27 16.80
N VAL A 60 9.85 -9.24 17.49
CA VAL A 60 9.06 -8.38 18.39
C VAL A 60 8.12 -7.49 17.59
N VAL A 61 8.62 -6.87 16.51
CA VAL A 61 7.81 -6.04 15.62
C VAL A 61 6.70 -6.86 14.94
N THR A 62 7.06 -8.04 14.45
CA THR A 62 6.13 -9.00 13.83
C THR A 62 5.05 -9.43 14.82
N GLN A 63 5.42 -9.88 16.03
CA GLN A 63 4.45 -10.33 17.02
C GLN A 63 3.49 -9.20 17.44
N ARG A 64 4.01 -7.99 17.67
CA ARG A 64 3.21 -6.80 17.97
C ARG A 64 2.24 -6.46 16.84
N SER A 65 2.67 -6.59 15.58
CA SER A 65 1.84 -6.37 14.40
C SER A 65 0.70 -7.40 14.29
N ILE A 66 1.01 -8.68 14.52
CA ILE A 66 0.01 -9.76 14.57
C ILE A 66 -0.99 -9.50 15.69
N ASP A 67 -0.54 -9.32 16.93
CA ASP A 67 -1.41 -9.15 18.09
C ASP A 67 -2.29 -7.91 17.98
N GLY A 68 -1.71 -6.78 17.53
CA GLY A 68 -2.45 -5.54 17.30
C GLY A 68 -3.56 -5.73 16.25
N THR A 69 -3.24 -6.40 15.13
CA THR A 69 -4.21 -6.63 14.06
C THR A 69 -5.30 -7.61 14.51
N LEU A 70 -4.94 -8.73 15.14
CA LEU A 70 -5.90 -9.71 15.64
C LEU A 70 -6.79 -9.12 16.75
N GLY A 71 -6.27 -8.22 17.58
CA GLY A 71 -7.07 -7.48 18.57
C GLY A 71 -8.18 -6.62 17.91
N ILE A 72 -7.88 -6.02 16.77
CA ILE A 72 -8.86 -5.27 15.97
C ILE A 72 -9.91 -6.21 15.37
N LEU A 73 -9.50 -7.35 14.80
CA LEU A 73 -10.45 -8.32 14.25
C LEU A 73 -11.37 -8.94 15.32
N LYS A 74 -10.83 -9.24 16.50
CA LYS A 74 -11.63 -9.66 17.67
C LYS A 74 -12.65 -8.60 18.07
N THR A 75 -12.29 -7.32 17.96
CA THR A 75 -13.22 -6.22 18.25
C THR A 75 -14.28 -6.09 17.16
N CYS A 76 -13.94 -6.31 15.89
CA CYS A 76 -14.90 -6.39 14.80
C CYS A 76 -15.95 -7.49 15.06
N LEU A 77 -15.51 -8.70 15.43
CA LEU A 77 -16.41 -9.80 15.79
C LEU A 77 -17.34 -9.45 16.95
N ARG A 78 -16.80 -8.88 18.05
CA ARG A 78 -17.60 -8.49 19.22
C ARG A 78 -18.62 -7.39 18.92
N SER A 79 -18.34 -6.52 17.95
CA SER A 79 -19.23 -5.40 17.61
C SER A 79 -20.58 -5.85 17.04
N ASN A 80 -20.66 -7.05 16.47
CA ASN A 80 -21.81 -7.59 15.71
C ASN A 80 -22.37 -6.67 14.60
N THR A 81 -21.70 -5.56 14.30
CA THR A 81 -22.13 -4.53 13.35
C THR A 81 -21.23 -4.49 12.12
N VAL A 82 -19.95 -4.82 12.28
CA VAL A 82 -18.99 -4.92 11.19
C VAL A 82 -19.33 -6.11 10.30
N LYS A 83 -19.61 -5.81 9.03
CA LYS A 83 -19.95 -6.81 8.01
C LYS A 83 -18.73 -7.27 7.21
N LYS A 84 -17.76 -6.39 6.99
CA LYS A 84 -16.55 -6.70 6.23
C LYS A 84 -15.36 -5.87 6.72
N VAL A 85 -14.17 -6.48 6.70
CA VAL A 85 -12.90 -5.81 6.97
C VAL A 85 -12.03 -5.80 5.71
N VAL A 86 -11.46 -4.66 5.37
CA VAL A 86 -10.42 -4.55 4.33
C VAL A 86 -9.08 -4.31 5.02
N TYR A 87 -8.22 -5.33 4.99
CA TYR A 87 -6.87 -5.30 5.52
C TYR A 87 -5.88 -4.80 4.48
N THR A 88 -5.03 -3.84 4.84
CA THR A 88 -3.96 -3.35 3.96
C THR A 88 -2.72 -4.22 4.13
N SER A 89 -2.39 -5.04 3.14
CA SER A 89 -1.12 -5.77 3.06
C SER A 89 -0.05 -4.91 2.35
N SER A 90 0.87 -5.52 1.61
CA SER A 90 1.99 -4.88 0.92
C SER A 90 2.53 -5.81 -0.15
N ILE A 91 3.01 -5.25 -1.28
CA ILE A 91 3.76 -5.98 -2.31
C ILE A 91 4.89 -6.84 -1.72
N THR A 92 5.50 -6.42 -0.61
CA THR A 92 6.55 -7.17 0.10
C THR A 92 6.08 -8.51 0.68
N ALA A 93 4.77 -8.76 0.78
CA ALA A 93 4.18 -10.05 1.15
C ALA A 93 4.02 -11.02 -0.04
N VAL A 94 4.35 -10.58 -1.26
CA VAL A 94 4.17 -11.34 -2.50
C VAL A 94 5.52 -11.78 -3.09
N PHE A 95 6.47 -10.86 -3.27
CA PHE A 95 7.56 -11.10 -4.22
C PHE A 95 8.86 -11.71 -3.68
N PHE A 96 9.13 -11.65 -2.38
CA PHE A 96 10.42 -12.12 -1.86
C PHE A 96 10.40 -13.64 -1.72
N ASN A 97 10.69 -14.35 -2.81
CA ASN A 97 10.71 -15.81 -2.82
C ASN A 97 11.82 -16.35 -3.73
N LYS A 98 12.01 -17.68 -3.71
CA LYS A 98 13.08 -18.37 -4.44
C LYS A 98 12.83 -18.44 -5.96
N ILE A 99 11.65 -18.05 -6.44
CA ILE A 99 11.27 -18.14 -7.84
C ILE A 99 11.95 -16.98 -8.59
N LYS A 100 12.81 -17.33 -9.54
CA LYS A 100 13.58 -16.35 -10.33
C LYS A 100 12.86 -16.05 -11.65
N ASN A 101 13.19 -14.89 -12.24
CA ASN A 101 12.77 -14.48 -13.58
C ASN A 101 11.25 -14.39 -13.79
N VAL A 102 10.51 -14.02 -12.74
CA VAL A 102 9.08 -13.69 -12.84
C VAL A 102 8.97 -12.19 -13.11
N GLU A 103 8.31 -11.80 -14.20
CA GLU A 103 8.11 -10.39 -14.53
C GLU A 103 6.89 -9.80 -13.82
N ILE A 104 5.83 -10.59 -13.66
CA ILE A 104 4.55 -10.18 -13.08
C ILE A 104 4.07 -11.26 -12.11
N MET A 105 3.67 -10.87 -10.90
CA MET A 105 3.10 -11.76 -9.88
C MET A 105 1.63 -11.45 -9.61
N ASP A 106 0.83 -12.50 -9.44
CA ASP A 106 -0.57 -12.41 -9.02
C ASP A 106 -0.73 -12.75 -7.52
N GLU A 107 -1.98 -12.83 -7.04
CA GLU A 107 -2.27 -13.04 -5.62
C GLU A 107 -1.99 -14.47 -5.11
N SER A 108 -1.63 -15.41 -5.99
CA SER A 108 -1.21 -16.75 -5.60
C SER A 108 0.20 -16.79 -5.01
N TYR A 109 1.02 -15.77 -5.32
CA TYR A 109 2.39 -15.66 -4.84
C TYR A 109 2.46 -15.18 -3.40
N TRP A 110 3.43 -15.72 -2.66
CA TRP A 110 3.74 -15.33 -1.29
C TRP A 110 5.25 -15.18 -1.13
N SER A 111 5.64 -14.22 -0.30
CA SER A 111 7.01 -14.15 0.17
C SER A 111 7.36 -15.35 1.06
N ASP A 112 8.55 -15.90 0.88
CA ASP A 112 9.16 -16.95 1.68
C ASP A 112 9.98 -16.29 2.80
N VAL A 113 9.48 -16.41 4.03
CA VAL A 113 10.08 -15.76 5.21
C VAL A 113 11.47 -16.30 5.51
N ASP A 114 11.71 -17.59 5.30
CA ASP A 114 13.01 -18.20 5.56
C ASP A 114 14.02 -17.72 4.51
N TYR A 115 13.59 -17.61 3.26
CA TYR A 115 14.37 -16.98 2.19
C TYR A 115 14.70 -15.51 2.50
N ILE A 116 13.74 -14.72 3.00
CA ILE A 116 14.00 -13.33 3.38
C ILE A 116 15.07 -13.26 4.48
N ARG A 117 14.94 -14.09 5.52
CA ARG A 117 15.88 -14.11 6.64
C ARG A 117 17.29 -14.55 6.24
N SER A 118 17.43 -15.46 5.27
CA SER A 118 18.74 -16.00 4.87
C SER A 118 19.42 -15.21 3.75
N GLU A 119 18.65 -14.78 2.74
CA GLU A 119 19.21 -14.24 1.49
C GLU A 119 18.99 -12.74 1.29
N VAL A 120 17.95 -12.16 1.90
CA VAL A 120 17.58 -10.75 1.63
C VAL A 120 18.26 -9.83 2.65
N LYS A 121 19.37 -9.21 2.23
CA LYS A 121 20.09 -8.20 3.02
C LYS A 121 19.60 -6.80 2.68
N SER A 122 18.41 -6.44 3.17
CA SER A 122 17.77 -5.15 2.90
C SER A 122 17.07 -4.61 4.15
N ASN A 123 17.00 -3.29 4.29
CA ASN A 123 16.18 -2.62 5.31
C ASN A 123 14.66 -2.92 5.13
N LEU A 124 14.28 -3.57 4.02
CA LEU A 124 12.92 -4.02 3.78
C LEU A 124 12.64 -5.43 4.34
N SER A 125 13.65 -6.18 4.78
CA SER A 125 13.49 -7.58 5.19
C SER A 125 12.57 -7.72 6.42
N SER A 126 12.81 -6.95 7.47
CA SER A 126 11.97 -6.95 8.69
C SER A 126 10.51 -6.59 8.37
N TYR A 127 10.33 -5.55 7.55
CA TYR A 127 9.01 -5.13 7.07
C TYR A 127 8.32 -6.20 6.21
N ALA A 128 9.04 -6.84 5.29
CA ALA A 128 8.52 -7.91 4.44
C ALA A 128 8.07 -9.11 5.27
N ILE A 129 8.87 -9.54 6.24
CA ILE A 129 8.51 -10.65 7.14
C ILE A 129 7.27 -10.28 7.96
N THR A 130 7.27 -9.10 8.60
CA THR A 130 6.14 -8.60 9.39
C THR A 130 4.86 -8.60 8.55
N LYS A 131 4.87 -7.99 7.35
CA LYS A 131 3.68 -7.90 6.49
C LYS A 131 3.21 -9.29 6.03
N THR A 132 4.14 -10.18 5.69
CA THR A 132 3.82 -11.54 5.24
C THR A 132 3.16 -12.35 6.35
N LEU A 133 3.75 -12.37 7.54
CA LEU A 133 3.24 -13.16 8.67
C LEU A 133 1.93 -12.58 9.23
N THR A 134 1.82 -11.25 9.32
CA THR A 134 0.56 -10.61 9.72
C THR A 134 -0.56 -10.90 8.72
N GLU A 135 -0.32 -10.81 7.42
CA GLU A 135 -1.35 -11.12 6.43
C GLU A 135 -1.82 -12.59 6.52
N LYS A 136 -0.89 -13.54 6.69
CA LYS A 136 -1.24 -14.96 6.89
C LYS A 136 -2.10 -15.17 8.13
N ALA A 137 -1.70 -14.60 9.27
CA ALA A 137 -2.45 -14.70 10.53
C ALA A 137 -3.85 -14.07 10.44
N VAL A 138 -3.97 -12.95 9.73
CA VAL A 138 -5.25 -12.26 9.49
C VAL A 138 -6.19 -13.11 8.66
N LEU A 139 -5.71 -13.68 7.55
CA LEU A 139 -6.52 -14.54 6.68
C LEU A 139 -6.95 -15.82 7.40
N GLU A 140 -6.04 -16.44 8.17
CA GLU A 140 -6.35 -17.62 8.96
C GLU A 140 -7.39 -17.32 10.05
N PHE A 141 -7.20 -16.23 10.80
CA PHE A 141 -8.15 -15.80 11.82
C PHE A 141 -9.54 -15.56 11.23
N ALA A 142 -9.62 -14.86 10.10
CA ALA A 142 -10.87 -14.57 9.42
C ALA A 142 -11.60 -15.85 8.98
N ALA A 143 -10.87 -16.80 8.38
CA ALA A 143 -11.41 -18.09 7.98
C ALA A 143 -11.93 -18.91 9.17
N GLN A 144 -11.19 -18.95 10.28
CA GLN A 144 -11.57 -19.68 11.49
C GLN A 144 -12.83 -19.13 12.17
N HIS A 145 -13.06 -17.82 12.08
CA HIS A 145 -14.15 -17.15 12.78
C HIS A 145 -15.30 -16.70 11.86
N GLY A 146 -15.23 -17.03 10.56
CA GLY A 146 -16.25 -16.62 9.58
C GLY A 146 -16.35 -15.10 9.39
N LEU A 147 -15.26 -14.37 9.62
CA LEU A 147 -15.21 -12.92 9.38
C LEU A 147 -14.98 -12.66 7.89
N ASP A 148 -15.89 -11.90 7.25
CA ASP A 148 -15.68 -11.46 5.88
C ASP A 148 -14.51 -10.46 5.83
N LEU A 149 -13.42 -10.89 5.22
CA LEU A 149 -12.17 -10.15 5.16
C LEU A 149 -11.55 -10.21 3.77
N VAL A 150 -11.14 -9.04 3.30
CA VAL A 150 -10.39 -8.85 2.06
C VAL A 150 -9.01 -8.28 2.40
N SER A 151 -7.96 -8.82 1.80
CA SER A 151 -6.61 -8.26 1.86
C SER A 151 -6.33 -7.52 0.55
N ILE A 152 -6.03 -6.22 0.63
CA ILE A 152 -5.57 -5.44 -0.52
C ILE A 152 -4.05 -5.26 -0.46
N ILE A 153 -3.39 -5.49 -1.59
CA ILE A 153 -1.93 -5.54 -1.71
C ILE A 153 -1.49 -4.38 -2.61
N PRO A 154 -1.18 -3.21 -2.03
CA PRO A 154 -0.63 -2.10 -2.79
C PRO A 154 0.88 -2.31 -3.07
N PRO A 155 1.37 -1.82 -4.22
CA PRO A 155 2.79 -1.60 -4.48
C PRO A 155 3.23 -0.26 -3.88
N MET A 156 4.12 0.49 -4.54
CA MET A 156 4.45 1.86 -4.16
C MET A 156 3.22 2.76 -4.34
N VAL A 157 2.69 3.33 -3.26
CA VAL A 157 1.56 4.26 -3.32
C VAL A 157 2.09 5.66 -3.56
N LEU A 158 1.70 6.27 -4.68
CA LEU A 158 2.21 7.57 -5.12
C LEU A 158 1.04 8.45 -5.57
N GLY A 159 1.19 9.76 -5.46
CA GLY A 159 0.16 10.74 -5.83
C GLY A 159 0.04 11.86 -4.80
N PRO A 160 -0.98 12.72 -4.91
CA PRO A 160 -1.16 13.81 -3.99
C PRO A 160 -1.34 13.33 -2.54
N PHE A 161 -0.92 14.15 -1.57
CA PHE A 161 -1.00 13.79 -0.16
C PHE A 161 -1.30 14.96 0.76
N ILE A 162 -1.97 14.67 1.88
CA ILE A 162 -2.46 15.66 2.84
C ILE A 162 -1.51 15.81 4.03
N CYS A 163 -0.87 14.71 4.43
CA CYS A 163 0.00 14.66 5.60
C CYS A 163 1.16 15.67 5.51
N PRO A 164 1.60 16.26 6.64
CA PRO A 164 2.57 17.35 6.65
C PRO A 164 4.01 16.90 6.41
N LYS A 165 4.28 15.58 6.36
CA LYS A 165 5.61 15.02 6.18
C LYS A 165 5.71 14.33 4.83
N MET A 166 6.88 14.41 4.18
CA MET A 166 7.19 13.59 3.03
C MET A 166 7.41 12.14 3.48
N HIS A 167 6.68 11.21 2.87
CA HIS A 167 6.81 9.78 3.16
C HIS A 167 7.85 9.12 2.26
N VAL A 168 8.40 7.99 2.72
CA VAL A 168 9.44 7.22 2.01
C VAL A 168 9.09 6.92 0.55
N PRO A 169 7.85 6.50 0.19
CA PRO A 169 7.49 6.29 -1.22
C PRO A 169 7.69 7.52 -2.11
N VAL A 170 7.27 8.69 -1.63
CA VAL A 170 7.39 9.96 -2.35
C VAL A 170 8.85 10.36 -2.50
N HIS A 171 9.63 10.25 -1.40
CA HIS A 171 11.05 10.55 -1.43
C HIS A 171 11.82 9.63 -2.40
N THR A 172 11.50 8.33 -2.43
CA THR A 172 12.12 7.39 -3.38
C THR A 172 11.71 7.70 -4.82
N ALA A 173 10.43 7.97 -5.10
CA ALA A 173 9.97 8.32 -6.44
C ALA A 173 10.57 9.64 -6.97
N LEU A 174 10.85 10.60 -6.08
CA LEU A 174 11.47 11.88 -6.42
C LEU A 174 12.99 11.91 -6.23
N SER A 175 13.63 10.76 -6.00
CA SER A 175 15.09 10.72 -5.79
C SER A 175 15.90 11.33 -6.95
N PRO A 176 15.48 11.28 -8.23
CA PRO A 176 16.18 11.98 -9.31
C PRO A 176 16.20 13.51 -9.16
N ILE A 177 15.15 14.11 -8.58
CA ILE A 177 15.09 15.56 -8.29
C ILE A 177 15.84 15.87 -6.99
N LEU A 178 15.65 15.04 -5.96
CA LEU A 178 16.24 15.26 -4.64
C LEU A 178 17.74 14.91 -4.57
N GLY A 179 18.32 14.35 -5.64
CA GLY A 179 19.71 13.90 -5.69
C GLY A 179 20.02 12.77 -4.70
N SER A 180 19.02 12.00 -4.27
CA SER A 180 19.21 10.93 -3.30
C SER A 180 19.57 9.61 -3.98
N ARG A 181 20.48 8.86 -3.37
CA ARG A 181 20.80 7.47 -3.78
C ARG A 181 20.16 6.39 -2.90
N LYS A 182 19.38 6.79 -1.89
CA LYS A 182 18.74 5.85 -0.96
C LYS A 182 17.58 5.12 -1.65
N ASN A 183 17.58 3.79 -1.57
CA ASN A 183 16.54 2.91 -2.14
C ASN A 183 16.38 3.02 -3.67
N ASN A 184 17.41 3.49 -4.38
CA ASN A 184 17.33 3.70 -5.82
C ASN A 184 17.21 2.38 -6.62
N ASN A 185 17.63 1.25 -6.04
CA ASN A 185 17.38 -0.07 -6.61
C ASN A 185 15.89 -0.36 -6.83
N LEU A 186 14.98 0.25 -6.04
CA LEU A 186 13.54 0.14 -6.24
C LEU A 186 13.07 0.83 -7.53
N LEU A 187 13.83 1.79 -8.05
CA LEU A 187 13.50 2.49 -9.30
C LEU A 187 13.83 1.67 -10.55
N LEU A 188 14.61 0.58 -10.44
CA LEU A 188 14.94 -0.28 -11.57
C LEU A 188 13.69 -0.88 -12.22
N ASN A 189 12.66 -1.18 -11.43
CA ASN A 189 11.35 -1.61 -11.88
C ASN A 189 10.31 -1.30 -10.80
N LEU A 190 9.75 -0.10 -10.84
CA LEU A 190 8.89 0.46 -9.80
C LEU A 190 7.41 0.15 -10.10
N ALA A 191 6.86 -0.86 -9.43
CA ALA A 191 5.41 -1.07 -9.40
C ALA A 191 4.74 0.05 -8.57
N MET A 192 3.64 0.61 -9.07
CA MET A 192 2.97 1.73 -8.44
C MET A 192 1.45 1.71 -8.58
N VAL A 193 0.82 2.52 -7.73
CA VAL A 193 -0.61 2.84 -7.81
C VAL A 193 -0.84 4.27 -7.37
N HIS A 194 -1.76 4.96 -8.06
CA HIS A 194 -2.18 6.30 -7.66
C HIS A 194 -2.91 6.28 -6.31
N MET A 195 -2.65 7.26 -5.44
CA MET A 195 -3.24 7.38 -4.10
C MET A 195 -4.78 7.32 -4.13
N ASP A 196 -5.41 8.03 -5.06
CA ASP A 196 -6.87 8.04 -5.20
C ASP A 196 -7.40 6.70 -5.72
N ASP A 197 -6.67 6.04 -6.64
CA ASP A 197 -7.08 4.72 -7.12
C ASP A 197 -7.05 3.67 -6.01
N LEU A 198 -6.02 3.71 -5.16
CA LEU A 198 -5.96 2.84 -3.99
C LEU A 198 -7.13 3.12 -3.03
N ALA A 199 -7.41 4.39 -2.72
CA ALA A 199 -8.53 4.76 -1.86
C ALA A 199 -9.89 4.31 -2.43
N ARG A 200 -10.09 4.44 -3.76
CA ARG A 200 -11.28 3.91 -4.43
C ARG A 200 -11.33 2.38 -4.41
N ALA A 201 -10.19 1.70 -4.54
CA ALA A 201 -10.13 0.23 -4.48
C ALA A 201 -10.49 -0.30 -3.09
N PHE A 202 -10.09 0.39 -2.01
CA PHE A 202 -10.55 0.08 -0.65
C PHE A 202 -12.07 0.07 -0.57
N ILE A 203 -12.71 1.19 -0.97
CA ILE A 203 -14.16 1.37 -0.89
C ILE A 203 -14.87 0.35 -1.78
N PHE A 204 -14.38 0.16 -3.00
CA PHE A 204 -14.89 -0.83 -3.94
C PHE A 204 -14.90 -2.24 -3.34
N LEU A 205 -13.79 -2.71 -2.76
CA LEU A 205 -13.70 -4.05 -2.16
C LEU A 205 -14.57 -4.20 -0.90
N LEU A 206 -14.73 -3.13 -0.11
CA LEU A 206 -15.63 -3.12 1.02
C LEU A 206 -17.08 -3.33 0.55
N GLU A 207 -17.52 -2.56 -0.45
CA GLU A 207 -18.90 -2.56 -0.93
C GLU A 207 -19.22 -3.77 -1.83
N HIS A 208 -18.23 -4.37 -2.50
CA HIS A 208 -18.46 -5.44 -3.47
C HIS A 208 -18.76 -6.79 -2.80
N PRO A 209 -19.97 -7.37 -2.93
CA PRO A 209 -20.37 -8.57 -2.19
C PRO A 209 -19.51 -9.80 -2.44
N GLU A 210 -19.01 -9.97 -3.68
CA GLU A 210 -18.23 -11.15 -4.07
C GLU A 210 -16.72 -11.02 -3.80
N ALA A 211 -16.26 -9.86 -3.30
CA ALA A 211 -14.85 -9.65 -3.02
C ALA A 211 -14.39 -10.55 -1.88
N LYS A 212 -13.39 -11.42 -2.15
CA LYS A 212 -12.85 -12.37 -1.16
C LYS A 212 -11.37 -12.66 -1.35
N GLY A 213 -10.68 -12.85 -0.22
CA GLY A 213 -9.26 -13.16 -0.19
C GLY A 213 -8.40 -11.96 -0.57
N ARG A 214 -7.34 -12.19 -1.34
CA ARG A 214 -6.30 -11.21 -1.67
C ARG A 214 -6.58 -10.49 -2.99
N TYR A 215 -6.24 -9.21 -3.10
CA TYR A 215 -6.32 -8.41 -4.33
C TYR A 215 -5.08 -7.53 -4.47
N ASN A 216 -4.33 -7.73 -5.54
CA ASN A 216 -3.30 -6.79 -5.95
C ASN A 216 -3.96 -5.50 -6.45
N CYS A 217 -3.38 -4.36 -6.07
CA CYS A 217 -3.85 -3.03 -6.46
C CYS A 217 -2.68 -2.21 -7.00
N SER A 218 -2.19 -2.61 -8.17
CA SER A 218 -1.10 -1.98 -8.93
C SER A 218 -1.61 -1.56 -10.32
N SER A 219 -1.39 -0.32 -10.71
CA SER A 219 -1.79 0.18 -12.04
C SER A 219 -0.66 0.02 -13.04
N ASP A 220 0.56 0.37 -12.64
CA ASP A 220 1.70 0.51 -13.55
C ASP A 220 2.96 -0.10 -12.95
N THR A 221 3.93 -0.40 -13.81
CA THR A 221 5.31 -0.71 -13.42
C THR A 221 6.24 0.03 -14.36
N VAL A 222 7.05 0.93 -13.83
CA VAL A 222 7.89 1.82 -14.64
C VAL A 222 9.36 1.68 -14.29
N THR A 223 10.21 1.86 -15.30
CA THR A 223 11.66 1.86 -15.12
C THR A 223 12.15 3.26 -14.84
N ALA A 224 13.31 3.35 -14.21
CA ALA A 224 13.90 4.64 -13.89
C ALA A 224 14.16 5.57 -15.10
N PRO A 225 14.58 5.09 -16.30
CA PRO A 225 14.63 5.93 -17.49
C PRO A 225 13.28 6.57 -17.84
N LYS A 226 12.17 5.82 -17.69
CA LYS A 226 10.84 6.37 -17.95
C LYS A 226 10.45 7.42 -16.91
N ILE A 227 10.84 7.23 -15.64
CA ILE A 227 10.65 8.23 -14.59
C ILE A 227 11.40 9.52 -14.95
N VAL A 228 12.68 9.41 -15.32
CA VAL A 228 13.51 10.56 -15.74
C VAL A 228 12.90 11.26 -16.95
N GLU A 229 12.42 10.51 -17.95
CA GLU A 229 11.74 11.06 -19.13
C GLU A 229 10.50 11.89 -18.75
N ILE A 230 9.62 11.36 -17.88
CA ILE A 230 8.40 12.06 -17.42
C ILE A 230 8.80 13.33 -16.66
N LEU A 231 9.72 13.23 -15.71
CA LEU A 231 10.18 14.38 -14.93
C LEU A 231 10.82 15.46 -15.82
N SER A 232 11.64 15.08 -16.79
CA SER A 232 12.33 16.02 -17.69
C SER A 232 11.36 16.76 -18.61
N THR A 233 10.30 16.05 -19.04
CA THR A 233 9.33 16.57 -20.00
C THR A 233 8.29 17.46 -19.32
N ASN A 234 7.73 17.00 -18.20
CA ASN A 234 6.61 17.66 -17.53
C ASN A 234 7.05 18.68 -16.48
N HIS A 235 8.26 18.53 -15.94
CA HIS A 235 8.79 19.40 -14.89
C HIS A 235 10.23 19.85 -15.17
N PRO A 236 10.48 20.54 -16.31
CA PRO A 236 11.80 20.98 -16.73
C PRO A 236 12.43 22.01 -15.78
N GLU A 237 11.67 22.57 -14.84
CA GLU A 237 12.18 23.49 -13.81
C GLU A 237 13.10 22.84 -12.78
N PHE A 238 13.05 21.51 -12.63
CA PHE A 238 13.88 20.79 -11.67
C PHE A 238 15.14 20.22 -12.32
N PRO A 239 16.33 20.40 -11.72
CA PRO A 239 17.51 19.68 -12.16
C PRO A 239 17.32 18.19 -11.87
N ILE A 240 17.45 17.36 -12.89
CA ILE A 240 17.43 15.91 -12.74
C ILE A 240 18.86 15.42 -12.64
N VAL A 241 19.20 14.87 -11.48
CA VAL A 241 20.45 14.16 -11.28
C VAL A 241 20.27 12.75 -11.85
N ASP A 242 21.18 12.31 -12.71
CA ASP A 242 21.26 10.89 -13.07
C ASP A 242 21.69 10.09 -11.84
N THR A 243 20.69 9.74 -11.04
CA THR A 243 20.86 8.89 -9.86
C THR A 243 20.88 7.41 -10.22
N LEU A 244 20.81 7.09 -11.53
CA LEU A 244 20.71 5.75 -12.10
C LEU A 244 22.05 5.20 -12.59
N GLU A 245 22.98 6.09 -12.91
CA GLU A 245 24.35 5.69 -13.24
C GLU A 245 24.96 4.87 -12.08
N GLY A 246 25.26 3.60 -12.38
CA GLY A 246 25.84 2.64 -11.44
C GLY A 246 24.87 1.97 -10.45
N ILE A 247 23.54 2.08 -10.62
CA ILE A 247 22.63 1.26 -9.80
C ILE A 247 22.74 -0.21 -10.20
N GLU A 248 23.29 -1.01 -9.30
CA GLU A 248 23.27 -2.47 -9.39
C GLU A 248 22.07 -3.03 -8.61
N GLY A 249 21.39 -4.04 -9.16
CA GLY A 249 20.29 -4.71 -8.49
C GLY A 249 19.42 -5.54 -9.43
N ALA A 250 18.66 -6.48 -8.86
CA ALA A 250 17.65 -7.21 -9.61
C ALA A 250 16.39 -6.35 -9.79
N LYS A 251 15.80 -6.39 -10.99
CA LYS A 251 14.47 -5.81 -11.23
C LYS A 251 13.45 -6.57 -10.40
N LEU A 252 12.69 -5.85 -9.58
CA LEU A 252 11.57 -6.42 -8.85
C LEU A 252 10.42 -6.72 -9.80
N PRO A 253 9.64 -7.79 -9.59
CA PRO A 253 8.46 -8.06 -10.41
C PRO A 253 7.37 -7.00 -10.22
N GLY A 254 6.59 -6.77 -11.27
CA GLY A 254 5.33 -6.05 -11.17
C GLY A 254 4.23 -6.90 -10.52
N LEU A 255 3.08 -6.29 -10.23
CA LEU A 255 1.89 -6.99 -9.77
C LEU A 255 0.79 -7.00 -10.84
N SER A 256 0.18 -8.16 -11.06
CA SER A 256 -1.05 -8.27 -11.85
C SER A 256 -2.24 -7.89 -10.98
N SER A 257 -2.98 -6.86 -11.38
CA SER A 257 -4.27 -6.49 -10.79
C SER A 257 -5.45 -7.12 -11.52
N LYS A 258 -5.23 -8.16 -12.34
CA LYS A 258 -6.27 -8.78 -13.17
C LYS A 258 -7.49 -9.19 -12.35
N LYS A 259 -7.31 -9.78 -11.17
CA LYS A 259 -8.41 -10.19 -10.30
C LYS A 259 -9.29 -9.00 -9.85
N LEU A 260 -8.67 -7.87 -9.54
CA LEU A 260 -9.38 -6.63 -9.17
C LEU A 260 -10.13 -6.03 -10.38
N LEU A 261 -9.50 -6.05 -11.56
CA LEU A 261 -10.10 -5.55 -12.80
C LEU A 261 -11.25 -6.43 -13.30
N ASP A 262 -11.14 -7.74 -13.16
CA ASP A 262 -12.17 -8.72 -13.53
C ASP A 262 -13.42 -8.59 -12.63
N LEU A 263 -13.28 -8.09 -11.40
CA LEU A 263 -14.42 -7.69 -10.56
C LEU A 263 -15.12 -6.41 -11.02
N GLY A 264 -14.52 -5.65 -11.95
CA GLY A 264 -15.11 -4.42 -12.48
C GLY A 264 -14.47 -3.12 -11.98
N PHE A 265 -13.45 -3.18 -11.11
CA PHE A 265 -12.69 -1.98 -10.74
C PHE A 265 -11.94 -1.41 -11.96
N ARG A 266 -11.76 -0.09 -12.00
CA ARG A 266 -11.01 0.61 -13.06
C ARG A 266 -10.11 1.66 -12.45
N PHE A 267 -8.81 1.59 -12.74
CA PHE A 267 -7.85 2.66 -12.46
C PHE A 267 -8.23 3.90 -13.29
N LYS A 268 -8.05 5.09 -12.71
CA LYS A 268 -8.39 6.37 -13.35
C LYS A 268 -7.16 7.20 -13.69
N TYR A 269 -6.04 6.95 -13.03
CA TYR A 269 -4.86 7.79 -13.10
C TYR A 269 -3.71 7.02 -13.73
N GLY A 270 -2.97 7.70 -14.60
CA GLY A 270 -1.74 7.20 -15.19
C GLY A 270 -0.49 7.64 -14.43
N VAL A 271 0.66 7.24 -14.94
CA VAL A 271 1.97 7.56 -14.36
C VAL A 271 2.22 9.07 -14.32
N GLU A 272 1.82 9.82 -15.37
CA GLU A 272 1.98 11.28 -15.40
C GLU A 272 1.18 11.95 -14.28
N ASP A 273 -0.10 11.58 -14.08
CA ASP A 273 -0.94 12.09 -12.99
C ASP A 273 -0.32 11.85 -11.61
N ILE A 274 0.31 10.68 -11.43
CA ILE A 274 1.02 10.32 -10.20
C ILE A 274 2.16 11.30 -9.93
N TYR A 275 3.01 11.55 -10.91
CA TYR A 275 4.19 12.42 -10.76
C TYR A 275 3.81 13.90 -10.60
N ASP A 276 2.87 14.38 -11.40
CA ASP A 276 2.33 15.74 -11.28
C ASP A 276 1.73 15.95 -9.89
N GLY A 277 0.99 14.96 -9.39
CA GLY A 277 0.34 14.98 -8.08
C GLY A 277 1.30 15.03 -6.89
N ILE A 278 2.37 14.21 -6.91
CA ILE A 278 3.41 14.27 -5.86
C ILE A 278 4.16 15.59 -5.91
N ILE A 279 4.52 16.10 -7.09
CA ILE A 279 5.28 17.35 -7.23
C ILE A 279 4.47 18.54 -6.74
N LYS A 280 3.19 18.63 -7.15
CA LYS A 280 2.28 19.65 -6.64
C LYS A 280 2.20 19.63 -5.11
N SER A 281 2.00 18.45 -4.53
CA SER A 281 1.91 18.30 -3.07
C SER A 281 3.20 18.65 -2.35
N CYS A 282 4.36 18.40 -2.96
CA CYS A 282 5.66 18.75 -2.43
C CYS A 282 5.90 20.27 -2.47
N LYS A 283 5.58 20.95 -3.58
CA LYS A 283 5.66 22.41 -3.70
C LYS A 283 4.77 23.11 -2.66
N GLU A 284 3.52 22.68 -2.54
CA GLU A 284 2.57 23.25 -1.55
C GLU A 284 3.05 23.14 -0.10
N LYS A 285 3.91 22.16 0.20
CA LYS A 285 4.44 21.89 1.54
C LYS A 285 5.90 22.34 1.72
N GLY A 286 6.49 23.00 0.72
CA GLY A 286 7.86 23.52 0.78
C GLY A 286 8.95 22.43 0.78
N PHE A 287 8.67 21.26 0.20
CA PHE A 287 9.68 20.21 0.01
C PHE A 287 10.47 20.35 -1.30
N LEU A 288 9.90 21.07 -2.27
CA LEU A 288 10.46 21.39 -3.58
C LEU A 288 10.25 22.87 -3.88
#